data_AF-V4R8T6-F1
#
_entry.id   AF-V4R8T6-F1
#
_cell.length_a   1.000
_cell.length_b   1.000
_cell.length_c   1.000
_cell.angle_alpha   90.00
_cell.angle_beta   90.00
_cell.angle_gamma   90.00
#
_symmetry.space_group_name_H-M   'P 1'
#
loop_
_entity.id
_entity.type
_entity.pdbx_description
1 polymer ?
#
loop_
_entity_poly.entity_id
_entity_poly.type
_entity_poly.pdbx_seq_one_letter_code
_entity_poly.pdbx_strand_id
1 'polypeptide(L)'
;MDVLLEQYADCRTLYLSWDAASWHVSKQLRQRINDHNANVAGKGAPRVETAPLPAGAQFLNVIESIFSGMARAIIHNSDHARTDD
;
A
#
# COMPACT_ATOMS: atom_id res chain seq x y z
N MET A 1 3.10 4.27 8.20
CA MET A 1 1.88 5.07 8.39
C MET A 1 2.26 6.52 8.65
N ASP A 2 3.13 6.78 9.62
CA ASP A 2 3.54 8.14 10.02
C ASP A 2 4.05 8.99 8.85
N VAL A 3 4.95 8.47 8.01
CA VAL A 3 5.42 9.15 6.79
C VAL A 3 4.26 9.57 5.86
N LEU A 4 3.26 8.71 5.68
CA LEU A 4 2.10 9.02 4.84
C LEU A 4 1.21 10.08 5.49
N LEU A 5 1.06 10.04 6.82
CA LEU A 5 0.28 11.03 7.56
C LEU A 5 0.92 12.42 7.51
N GLU A 6 2.25 12.49 7.57
CA GLU A 6 3.01 13.74 7.43
C GLU A 6 2.95 14.27 6.00
N GLN A 7 3.22 13.42 5.01
CA GLN A 7 3.28 13.82 3.60
C GLN A 7 1.92 14.25 3.05
N TYR A 8 0.83 13.70 3.58
CA TYR A 8 -0.53 13.98 3.14
C TYR A 8 -1.39 14.59 4.26
N ALA A 9 -0.78 15.40 5.13
CA ALA A 9 -1.46 16.01 6.28
C ALA A 9 -2.68 16.87 5.87
N ASP A 10 -2.66 17.44 4.66
CA ASP A 10 -3.72 18.31 4.14
C ASP A 10 -4.92 17.53 3.59
N CYS A 11 -4.79 16.21 3.45
CA CYS A 11 -5.86 15.35 2.94
C CYS A 11 -6.88 15.04 4.04
N ARG A 12 -8.15 14.92 3.66
CA ARG A 12 -9.22 14.54 4.59
C ARG A 12 -9.16 13.06 4.99
N THR A 13 -8.91 12.20 4.00
CA THR A 13 -8.90 10.74 4.17
C THR A 13 -7.85 10.12 3.28
N LEU A 14 -7.09 9.17 3.81
CA LEU A 14 -6.19 8.29 3.07
C LEU A 14 -6.83 6.91 2.93
N TYR A 15 -6.96 6.46 1.70
CA TYR A 15 -7.44 5.11 1.38
C TYR A 15 -6.26 4.21 1.09
N LEU A 16 -6.11 3.16 1.90
CA LEU A 16 -5.09 2.14 1.71
C LEU A 16 -5.73 0.94 1.00
N SER A 17 -5.22 0.59 -0.17
CA SER A 17 -5.65 -0.57 -0.94
C SER A 17 -4.48 -1.50 -1.19
N TRP A 18 -4.74 -2.80 -1.10
CA TRP A 18 -3.76 -3.87 -1.30
C TRP A 18 -4.48 -5.15 -1.72
N ASP A 19 -3.73 -6.13 -2.23
CA ASP A 19 -4.22 -7.42 -2.69
C ASP A 19 -4.62 -8.35 -1.52
N ALA A 20 -5.37 -9.42 -1.81
CA ALA A 20 -5.88 -10.33 -0.78
C ALA A 20 -4.82 -11.26 -0.15
N ALA A 21 -3.54 -10.87 -0.17
CA ALA A 21 -2.47 -11.65 0.43
C ALA A 21 -2.66 -11.78 1.96
N SER A 22 -2.54 -13.01 2.47
CA SER A 22 -2.85 -13.35 3.86
C SER A 22 -1.97 -12.60 4.89
N TRP A 23 -0.75 -12.24 4.51
CA TRP A 23 0.19 -11.50 5.36
C TRP A 23 -0.13 -10.00 5.46
N HIS A 24 -0.94 -9.45 4.55
CA HIS A 24 -1.40 -8.06 4.62
C HIS A 24 -2.53 -7.84 5.64
N VAL A 25 -3.16 -8.91 6.15
CA VAL A 25 -4.26 -8.84 7.14
C VAL A 25 -3.73 -8.85 8.57
N SER A 26 -2.78 -7.98 8.88
CA SER A 26 -2.22 -7.87 10.23
C SER A 26 -3.22 -7.23 11.20
N LYS A 27 -3.51 -7.91 12.32
CA LYS A 27 -4.27 -7.33 13.45
C LYS A 27 -3.62 -6.06 13.98
N GLN A 28 -2.29 -6.00 13.97
CA GLN A 28 -1.52 -4.84 14.44
C GLN A 28 -1.75 -3.60 13.56
N LEU A 29 -1.81 -3.78 12.24
CA LEU A 29 -2.11 -2.69 11.30
C LEU A 29 -3.51 -2.13 11.53
N ARG A 30 -4.51 -3.02 11.67
CA ARG A 30 -5.89 -2.61 12.00
C ARG A 30 -5.98 -1.85 13.31
N GLN A 31 -5.30 -2.32 14.36
CA GLN A 31 -5.27 -1.64 15.65
C GLN A 31 -4.65 -0.24 15.54
N ARG A 32 -3.50 -0.12 14.88
CA ARG A 32 -2.84 1.18 14.62
C ARG A 32 -3.76 2.15 13.90
N ILE A 33 -4.49 1.69 12.87
CA ILE A 33 -5.45 2.52 12.12
C ILE A 33 -6.59 2.99 13.03
N ASN A 34 -7.14 2.11 13.86
CA ASN A 34 -8.20 2.47 14.80
C ASN A 34 -7.73 3.49 15.85
N ASP A 35 -6.55 3.26 16.44
CA ASP A 35 -5.96 4.13 17.46
C ASP A 35 -5.68 5.53 16.88
N HIS A 36 -5.13 5.59 15.66
CA HIS A 36 -4.94 6.86 14.95
C HIS A 36 -6.26 7.58 14.72
N ASN A 37 -7.24 6.91 14.10
CA ASN A 37 -8.53 7.50 13.76
C ASN A 37 -9.32 8.00 14.98
N ALA A 38 -9.20 7.31 16.12
CA ALA A 38 -9.76 7.76 17.39
C ALA A 38 -9.08 9.04 17.91
N ASN A 39 -7.76 9.15 17.73
CA ASN A 39 -6.97 10.28 18.19
C ASN A 39 -7.11 11.54 17.34
N VAL A 40 -7.39 11.42 16.03
CA VAL A 40 -7.49 12.56 15.09
C VAL A 40 -8.90 13.12 14.92
N ALA A 41 -9.92 12.57 15.60
CA ALA A 41 -11.27 13.11 15.61
C ALA A 41 -11.26 14.60 16.06
N GLY A 42 -11.36 15.52 15.08
CA GLY A 42 -11.38 16.97 15.31
C GLY A 42 -10.01 17.68 15.29
N LYS A 43 -8.90 17.00 14.98
CA LYS A 43 -7.53 17.58 15.04
C LYS A 43 -6.94 18.00 13.68
N GLY A 44 -7.72 17.92 12.60
CA GLY A 44 -7.28 18.36 11.26
C GLY A 44 -6.32 17.41 10.54
N ALA A 45 -6.08 16.21 11.07
CA ALA A 45 -5.25 15.20 10.42
C ALA A 45 -6.11 14.17 9.64
N PRO A 46 -5.56 13.55 8.58
CA PRO A 46 -6.29 12.62 7.73
C PRO A 46 -6.79 11.40 8.51
N ARG A 47 -8.04 10.99 8.23
CA ARG A 47 -8.53 9.65 8.59
C ARG A 47 -7.89 8.61 7.68
N VAL A 48 -7.69 7.40 8.17
CA VAL A 48 -7.16 6.29 7.37
C VAL A 48 -8.21 5.21 7.24
N GLU A 49 -8.54 4.82 6.01
CA GLU A 49 -9.51 3.78 5.69
C GLU A 49 -8.87 2.71 4.80
N THR A 50 -9.31 1.47 4.97
CA THR A 50 -8.80 0.33 4.21
C THR A 50 -9.81 -0.08 3.16
N ALA A 51 -9.38 -0.16 1.90
CA ALA A 51 -10.15 -0.65 0.76
C ALA A 51 -9.47 -1.90 0.17
N PRO A 52 -9.53 -3.05 0.88
CA PRO A 52 -8.88 -4.28 0.42
C PRO A 52 -9.53 -4.77 -0.88
N LEU A 53 -8.71 -5.29 -1.79
CA LEU A 53 -9.19 -5.81 -3.06
C LEU A 53 -9.78 -7.22 -2.90
N PRO A 54 -10.80 -7.58 -3.69
CA PRO A 54 -11.27 -8.97 -3.74
C PRO A 54 -10.16 -9.93 -4.17
N ALA A 55 -10.22 -11.17 -3.69
CA ALA A 55 -9.32 -12.22 -4.16
C ALA A 55 -9.46 -12.40 -5.68
N GLY A 56 -8.33 -12.52 -6.38
CA GLY A 56 -8.30 -12.63 -7.84
C GLY A 56 -8.54 -11.32 -8.61
N ALA A 57 -8.69 -10.18 -7.94
CA ALA A 57 -8.92 -8.88 -8.59
C ALA A 57 -7.64 -8.07 -8.82
N GLN A 58 -6.55 -8.72 -9.25
CA GLN A 58 -5.26 -8.09 -9.54
C GLN A 58 -5.33 -6.97 -10.59
N PHE A 59 -6.29 -7.03 -11.51
CA PHE A 59 -6.53 -5.98 -12.50
C PHE A 59 -7.02 -4.65 -11.91
N LEU A 60 -7.53 -4.65 -10.66
CA LEU A 60 -7.89 -3.43 -9.93
C LEU A 60 -6.70 -2.82 -9.18
N ASN A 61 -5.61 -3.57 -9.04
CA ASN A 61 -4.41 -3.11 -8.36
C ASN A 61 -3.52 -2.33 -9.35
N VAL A 62 -3.59 -1.01 -9.33
CA VAL A 62 -2.86 -0.13 -10.27
C VAL A 62 -1.35 -0.39 -10.27
N ILE A 63 -0.78 -0.82 -9.13
CA ILE A 63 0.66 -1.12 -9.05
C ILE A 63 1.08 -2.25 -9.99
N GLU A 64 0.18 -3.19 -10.31
CA GLU A 64 0.45 -4.30 -11.23
C GLU A 64 0.79 -3.76 -12.63
N SER A 65 0.14 -2.67 -13.05
CA SER A 65 0.45 -2.02 -14.33
C SER A 65 1.86 -1.43 -14.34
N ILE A 66 2.30 -0.82 -13.23
CA ILE A 66 3.65 -0.27 -13.06
C ILE A 66 4.68 -1.39 -13.05
N PHE A 67 4.46 -2.45 -12.27
CA PHE A 67 5.34 -3.62 -12.23
C PHE A 67 5.45 -4.29 -13.60
N SER A 68 4.36 -4.39 -14.36
CA SER A 68 4.40 -4.94 -15.73
C SER A 68 5.26 -4.11 -16.69
N GLY A 69 5.32 -2.79 -16.49
CA GLY A 69 6.20 -1.89 -17.24
C GLY A 69 7.66 -2.07 -16.83
N MET A 70 7.91 -2.08 -15.52
CA MET A 70 9.26 -2.30 -14.98
C MET A 70 9.82 -3.67 -15.36
N ALA A 71 9.03 -4.74 -15.26
CA ALA A 71 9.45 -6.10 -15.63
C ALA A 71 9.88 -6.16 -17.11
N ARG A 72 9.12 -5.51 -18.01
CA ARG A 72 9.53 -5.41 -19.42
C ARG A 72 10.84 -4.65 -19.60
N ALA A 73 11.02 -3.53 -18.90
CA ALA A 73 12.23 -2.75 -18.99
C ALA A 73 13.47 -3.48 -18.43
N ILE A 74 13.30 -4.24 -17.35
CA ILE A 74 14.40 -4.90 -16.64
C ILE A 74 14.74 -6.25 -17.27
N ILE A 75 13.77 -7.15 -17.45
CA ILE A 75 14.00 -8.52 -17.95
C ILE A 75 14.63 -8.52 -19.35
N HIS A 76 14.25 -7.57 -20.20
CA HIS A 76 14.75 -7.52 -21.58
C HIS A 76 16.00 -6.67 -21.76
N ASN A 77 16.49 -5.98 -20.73
CA ASN A 77 17.57 -5.00 -20.88
C ASN A 77 18.61 -5.01 -19.76
N SER A 78 18.57 -6.01 -18.87
CA SER A 78 19.50 -6.11 -17.74
C SER A 78 20.27 -7.43 -17.79
N ASP A 79 21.59 -7.34 -17.72
CA ASP A 79 22.48 -8.50 -17.60
C ASP A 79 22.78 -8.71 -16.11
N HIS A 80 21.91 -9.44 -15.43
CA HIS A 80 22.08 -9.70 -14.01
C HIS A 80 23.17 -10.77 -13.81
N ALA A 81 24.30 -10.37 -13.21
CA ALA A 81 25.35 -11.29 -12.83
C ALA A 81 24.75 -12.38 -11.93
N ARG A 82 24.80 -13.63 -12.41
CA ARG A 82 24.39 -14.79 -11.65
C ARG A 82 25.51 -15.10 -10.66
N THR A 83 25.20 -15.10 -9.37
CA THR A 83 26.10 -15.69 -8.38
C THR A 83 26.02 -17.20 -8.56
N ASP A 84 27.06 -17.81 -9.12
CA ASP A 84 27.26 -19.25 -9.00
C ASP A 84 27.79 -19.51 -7.59
N ASP A 85 26.96 -20.23 -6.81
CA ASP A 85 27.14 -20.86 -5.49
C ASP A 85 27.88 -20.10 -4.35
#